data_AF-L7L703-F1
#
_entry.id   AF-L7L703-F1
#
_cell.length_a   1.000
_cell.length_b   1.000
_cell.length_c   1.000
_cell.angle_alpha   90.00
_cell.angle_beta   90.00
_cell.angle_gamma   90.00
#
_symmetry.space_group_name_H-M   'P 1'
#
loop_
_entity.id
_entity.type
_entity.pdbx_description
1 polymer ?
#
loop_
_entity_poly.entity_id
_entity_poly.type
_entity_poly.pdbx_seq_one_letter_code
_entity_poly.pdbx_strand_id
1 'polypeptide(L)'
;MDAAKGRLAPTGLGEATIGQSLDEVVAANPGFPTAGRRDGDRIIIVWKDCTYTFDAKRTLIAIAPGDPAGAGGVTIDGVKAGTPGSRAVQLYGTPSDDNDGVATFVADKKAGTGYRIGYRDGADISRGTVTTVVLCRCGGSPAPAQQQGHGEPVLGRDKFERYAVGFGTVRPASISIASTAASSVGSITWQSWGGSEATGTGRSQQNGPANPQSTTYLRAGDVGWCDGVWAYRSLRRSGSPTSGGVTDDICKGDRREPSSSGSGGITLSPSSLLTFGGAGGVYVGDSSAKIPDTYLERRKVEVGMFPPGTELFVFKRSASVWMEAGIRADPSGTIEEFTWNATEQGVRVGSMRTQVLEAYRGYRHGRCTVSSASGFGDFFQGPASGRYLVAAYDSDERVVTFKARPKFTDGAHCGFE
;
A
#
# COMPACT_ATOMS: atom_id res chain seq x y z
N MET A 1 -10.92 -47.06 4.66
CA MET A 1 -10.02 -46.05 4.05
C MET A 1 -10.36 -44.71 4.66
N ASP A 2 -9.48 -44.20 5.52
CA ASP A 2 -9.63 -42.99 6.34
C ASP A 2 -9.70 -41.72 5.49
N ALA A 3 -10.80 -40.97 5.55
CA ALA A 3 -10.81 -39.62 4.99
C ALA A 3 -9.89 -38.68 5.78
N ALA A 4 -9.65 -38.97 7.08
CA ALA A 4 -8.72 -38.26 7.95
C ALA A 4 -7.24 -38.28 7.51
N LYS A 5 -6.86 -39.10 6.51
CA LYS A 5 -5.51 -39.07 5.92
C LYS A 5 -5.36 -38.11 4.74
N GLY A 6 -6.47 -37.54 4.26
CA GLY A 6 -6.46 -36.54 3.20
C GLY A 6 -5.93 -35.19 3.68
N ARG A 7 -5.23 -34.46 2.81
CA ARG A 7 -4.81 -33.08 3.10
C ARG A 7 -5.93 -32.12 2.70
N LEU A 8 -6.20 -31.13 3.56
CA LEU A 8 -7.11 -30.04 3.28
C LEU A 8 -6.53 -29.15 2.18
N ALA A 9 -7.13 -29.20 0.99
CA ALA A 9 -6.87 -28.25 -0.08
C ALA A 9 -7.54 -26.90 0.27
N PRO A 10 -7.19 -25.80 -0.42
CA PRO A 10 -7.76 -24.49 -0.13
C PRO A 10 -9.30 -24.41 -0.25
N THR A 11 -9.93 -25.34 -0.97
CA THR A 11 -11.38 -25.32 -1.23
C THR A 11 -12.12 -26.55 -0.71
N GLY A 12 -11.44 -27.63 -0.34
CA GLY A 12 -12.11 -28.88 0.06
C GLY A 12 -11.19 -29.99 0.59
N LEU A 13 -11.78 -31.17 0.75
CA LEU A 13 -11.12 -32.43 1.13
C LEU A 13 -11.66 -33.57 0.26
N GLY A 14 -10.79 -34.18 -0.54
CA GLY A 14 -11.24 -35.17 -1.54
C GLY A 14 -12.25 -34.55 -2.50
N GLU A 15 -13.38 -35.21 -2.69
CA GLU A 15 -14.46 -34.75 -3.57
C GLU A 15 -15.44 -33.77 -2.88
N ALA A 16 -15.29 -33.53 -1.58
CA ALA A 16 -16.14 -32.60 -0.82
C ALA A 16 -15.53 -31.18 -0.85
N THR A 17 -16.26 -30.23 -1.44
CA THR A 17 -15.83 -28.84 -1.61
C THR A 17 -16.73 -27.90 -0.81
N ILE A 18 -16.14 -26.94 -0.11
CA ILE A 18 -16.89 -25.89 0.60
C ILE A 18 -17.81 -25.15 -0.38
N GLY A 19 -19.08 -25.00 -0.02
CA GLY A 19 -20.11 -24.38 -0.85
C GLY A 19 -20.99 -25.36 -1.63
N GLN A 20 -20.65 -26.64 -1.70
CA GLN A 20 -21.56 -27.67 -2.24
C GLN A 20 -22.76 -27.90 -1.33
N SER A 21 -23.90 -28.24 -1.91
CA SER A 21 -25.05 -28.76 -1.17
C SER A 21 -24.78 -30.17 -0.64
N LEU A 22 -25.49 -30.57 0.42
CA LEU A 22 -25.40 -31.92 0.98
C LEU A 22 -25.70 -33.00 -0.07
N ASP A 23 -26.64 -32.76 -0.98
CA ASP A 23 -27.01 -33.73 -2.00
C ASP A 23 -25.90 -33.91 -3.05
N GLU A 24 -25.19 -32.82 -3.41
CA GLU A 24 -23.99 -32.88 -4.26
C GLU A 24 -22.84 -33.63 -3.57
N VAL A 25 -22.61 -33.37 -2.27
CA VAL A 25 -21.59 -34.09 -1.49
C VAL A 25 -21.90 -35.59 -1.44
N VAL A 26 -23.17 -35.97 -1.22
CA VAL A 26 -23.62 -37.37 -1.23
C VAL A 26 -23.44 -38.02 -2.59
N ALA A 27 -23.77 -37.31 -3.68
CA ALA A 27 -23.60 -37.81 -5.04
C ALA A 27 -22.13 -38.06 -5.38
N ALA A 28 -21.23 -37.17 -4.96
CA ALA A 28 -19.79 -37.29 -5.20
C ALA A 28 -19.10 -38.32 -4.28
N ASN A 29 -19.72 -38.69 -3.15
CA ASN A 29 -19.13 -39.55 -2.14
C ASN A 29 -20.04 -40.73 -1.79
N PRO A 30 -19.91 -41.89 -2.47
CA PRO A 30 -20.69 -43.08 -2.18
C PRO A 30 -20.61 -43.47 -0.69
N GLY A 31 -21.79 -43.59 -0.06
CA GLY A 31 -21.91 -43.94 1.36
C GLY A 31 -21.76 -42.75 2.33
N PHE A 32 -21.76 -41.51 1.84
CA PHE A 32 -21.87 -40.33 2.70
C PHE A 32 -23.29 -40.24 3.33
N PRO A 33 -23.42 -39.97 4.64
CA PRO A 33 -24.73 -39.88 5.29
C PRO A 33 -25.59 -38.73 4.77
N THR A 34 -26.89 -38.95 4.60
CA THR A 34 -27.86 -37.92 4.16
C THR A 34 -28.48 -37.11 5.31
N ALA A 35 -28.17 -37.49 6.55
CA ALA A 35 -28.65 -36.86 7.78
C ALA A 35 -27.52 -36.80 8.83
N GLY A 36 -27.63 -35.84 9.74
CA GLY A 36 -26.65 -35.60 10.81
C GLY A 36 -27.28 -35.00 12.06
N ARG A 37 -26.47 -34.80 13.10
CA ARG A 37 -26.89 -34.12 14.32
C ARG A 37 -27.18 -32.65 14.01
N ARG A 38 -28.28 -32.11 14.53
CA ARG A 38 -28.52 -30.66 14.50
C ARG A 38 -27.80 -29.95 15.64
N ASP A 39 -27.25 -28.79 15.34
CA ASP A 39 -26.63 -27.89 16.30
C ASP A 39 -27.02 -26.45 15.92
N GLY A 40 -28.07 -25.94 16.58
CA GLY A 40 -28.73 -24.71 16.16
C GLY A 40 -29.26 -24.79 14.73
N ASP A 41 -28.81 -23.86 13.88
CA ASP A 41 -29.14 -23.77 12.46
C ASP A 41 -28.25 -24.66 11.57
N ARG A 42 -27.30 -25.39 12.17
CA ARG A 42 -26.32 -26.23 11.45
C ARG A 42 -26.66 -27.70 11.51
N ILE A 43 -26.21 -28.42 10.49
CA ILE A 43 -26.24 -29.88 10.42
C ILE A 43 -24.81 -30.37 10.46
N ILE A 44 -24.50 -31.25 11.42
CA ILE A 44 -23.18 -31.82 11.64
C ILE A 44 -23.23 -33.30 11.28
N ILE A 45 -22.42 -33.68 10.29
CA ILE A 45 -22.27 -35.07 9.84
C ILE A 45 -20.83 -35.50 10.13
N VAL A 46 -20.68 -36.56 10.90
CA VAL A 46 -19.38 -37.20 11.12
C VAL A 46 -19.28 -38.38 10.16
N TRP A 47 -18.28 -38.37 9.29
CA TRP A 47 -18.06 -39.42 8.30
C TRP A 47 -16.57 -39.66 8.09
N LYS A 48 -16.14 -40.93 8.20
CA LYS A 48 -14.74 -41.36 8.02
C LYS A 48 -13.74 -40.52 8.84
N ASP A 49 -14.04 -40.31 10.11
CA ASP A 49 -13.22 -39.52 11.04
C ASP A 49 -13.03 -38.06 10.59
N CYS A 50 -14.06 -37.49 9.96
CA CYS A 50 -14.12 -36.08 9.58
C CYS A 50 -15.49 -35.52 9.94
N THR A 51 -15.50 -34.33 10.53
CA THR A 51 -16.71 -33.58 10.79
C THR A 51 -16.99 -32.63 9.64
N TYR A 52 -18.17 -32.77 9.02
CA TYR A 52 -18.69 -31.90 7.96
C TYR A 52 -19.83 -31.08 8.55
N THR A 53 -19.74 -29.76 8.45
CA THR A 53 -20.78 -28.85 8.93
C THR A 53 -21.47 -28.19 7.75
N PHE A 54 -22.80 -28.30 7.72
CA PHE A 54 -23.68 -27.67 6.75
C PHE A 54 -24.50 -26.57 7.42
N ASP A 55 -24.81 -25.51 6.69
CA ASP A 55 -25.71 -24.43 7.14
C ASP A 55 -27.19 -24.85 7.06
N ALA A 56 -28.08 -23.92 7.41
CA ALA A 56 -29.54 -24.13 7.38
C ALA A 56 -30.07 -24.48 5.98
N LYS A 57 -29.36 -24.07 4.92
CA LYS A 57 -29.68 -24.37 3.53
C LYS A 57 -29.05 -25.68 3.06
N ARG A 58 -28.45 -26.46 3.96
CA ARG A 58 -27.72 -27.70 3.67
C ARG A 58 -26.50 -27.47 2.76
N THR A 59 -25.87 -26.30 2.86
CA THR A 59 -24.62 -25.97 2.14
C THR A 59 -23.41 -26.27 3.02
N LEU A 60 -22.39 -26.95 2.51
CA LEU A 60 -21.17 -27.29 3.25
C LEU A 60 -20.36 -26.03 3.57
N ILE A 61 -20.14 -25.77 4.86
CA ILE A 61 -19.47 -24.57 5.36
C ILE A 61 -18.21 -24.86 6.18
N ALA A 62 -17.99 -26.09 6.64
CA ALA A 62 -16.74 -26.47 7.29
C ALA A 62 -16.42 -27.97 7.16
N ILE A 63 -15.13 -28.29 7.11
CA ILE A 63 -14.56 -29.63 7.12
C ILE A 63 -13.46 -29.67 8.20
N ALA A 64 -13.63 -30.52 9.20
CA ALA A 64 -12.73 -30.65 10.35
C ALA A 64 -12.32 -32.12 10.56
N PRO A 65 -11.14 -32.54 10.07
CA PRO A 65 -10.65 -33.91 10.22
C PRO A 65 -10.25 -34.26 11.67
N GLY A 66 -10.48 -35.52 12.06
CA GLY A 66 -10.14 -36.10 13.36
C GLY A 66 -11.19 -35.90 14.46
N ASP A 67 -10.98 -36.64 15.56
CA ASP A 67 -11.72 -36.53 16.83
C ASP A 67 -10.74 -36.22 17.98
N PRO A 68 -10.83 -35.04 18.64
CA PRO A 68 -11.83 -34.00 18.45
C PRO A 68 -11.69 -33.28 17.10
N ALA A 69 -12.80 -32.69 16.62
CA ALA A 69 -12.90 -32.04 15.31
C ALA A 69 -11.72 -31.07 15.03
N GLY A 70 -10.97 -31.35 13.97
CA GLY A 70 -9.82 -30.56 13.52
C GLY A 70 -8.46 -31.04 14.06
N ALA A 71 -8.42 -31.94 15.05
CA ALA A 71 -7.17 -32.47 15.60
C ALA A 71 -6.38 -33.31 14.59
N GLY A 72 -7.07 -33.97 13.66
CA GLY A 72 -6.47 -34.72 12.55
C GLY A 72 -6.19 -33.87 11.31
N GLY A 73 -6.48 -32.57 11.35
CA GLY A 73 -6.36 -31.68 10.20
C GLY A 73 -4.91 -31.47 9.75
N VAL A 74 -4.66 -31.68 8.44
CA VAL A 74 -3.38 -31.39 7.79
C VAL A 74 -3.67 -30.61 6.52
N THR A 75 -3.11 -29.41 6.38
CA THR A 75 -3.19 -28.62 5.13
C THR A 75 -2.34 -29.24 4.01
N ILE A 76 -2.60 -28.87 2.75
CA ILE A 76 -1.78 -29.33 1.61
C ILE A 76 -0.29 -28.98 1.78
N ASP A 77 0.00 -27.86 2.42
CA ASP A 77 1.35 -27.36 2.72
C ASP A 77 1.96 -27.95 4.02
N GLY A 78 1.23 -28.84 4.70
CA GLY A 78 1.75 -29.63 5.81
C GLY A 78 1.58 -29.04 7.21
N VAL A 79 0.87 -27.91 7.36
CA VAL A 79 0.48 -27.40 8.68
C VAL A 79 -0.53 -28.35 9.34
N LYS A 80 -0.20 -28.80 10.55
CA LYS A 80 -0.95 -29.77 11.36
C LYS A 80 -0.70 -29.55 12.86
N ALA A 81 -1.40 -30.28 13.73
CA ALA A 81 -1.10 -30.29 15.16
C ALA A 81 0.41 -30.54 15.46
N GLY A 82 0.98 -29.75 16.36
CA GLY A 82 2.42 -29.74 16.68
C GLY A 82 3.27 -28.84 15.78
N THR A 83 2.72 -28.27 14.71
CA THR A 83 3.45 -27.30 13.87
C THR A 83 3.66 -26.00 14.66
N PRO A 84 4.86 -25.39 14.66
CA PRO A 84 5.03 -24.04 15.19
C PRO A 84 4.14 -23.06 14.42
N GLY A 85 3.32 -22.26 15.10
CA GLY A 85 2.39 -21.37 14.41
C GLY A 85 3.07 -20.27 13.59
N SER A 86 4.33 -19.93 13.89
CA SER A 86 5.20 -19.13 13.01
C SER A 86 5.34 -19.70 11.59
N ARG A 87 5.27 -21.03 11.43
CA ARG A 87 5.28 -21.67 10.11
C ARG A 87 3.97 -21.45 9.35
N ALA A 88 2.83 -21.42 10.04
CA ALA A 88 1.55 -21.09 9.43
C ALA A 88 1.55 -19.62 8.94
N VAL A 89 2.09 -18.70 9.76
CA VAL A 89 2.27 -17.29 9.38
C VAL A 89 3.20 -17.14 8.17
N GLN A 90 4.29 -17.91 8.11
CA GLN A 90 5.20 -17.89 6.96
C GLN A 90 4.53 -18.37 5.67
N LEU A 91 3.64 -19.36 5.74
CA LEU A 91 2.99 -19.95 4.58
C LEU A 91 1.80 -19.12 4.08
N TYR A 92 1.00 -18.59 5.00
CA TYR A 92 -0.29 -17.98 4.68
C TYR A 92 -0.34 -16.47 4.94
N GLY A 93 0.75 -15.89 5.44
CA GLY A 93 0.81 -14.48 5.86
C GLY A 93 0.15 -14.25 7.22
N THR A 94 -0.19 -13.00 7.51
CA THR A 94 -0.91 -12.64 8.74
C THR A 94 -2.32 -13.21 8.72
N PRO A 95 -2.81 -13.81 9.82
CA PRO A 95 -4.19 -14.27 9.89
C PRO A 95 -5.17 -13.09 9.76
N SER A 96 -6.36 -13.34 9.21
CA SER A 96 -7.45 -12.36 9.15
C SER A 96 -8.14 -12.13 10.50
N ASP A 97 -7.95 -13.06 11.44
CA ASP A 97 -8.45 -13.03 12.82
C ASP A 97 -7.53 -13.91 13.68
N ASP A 98 -7.16 -13.45 14.87
CA ASP A 98 -6.30 -14.21 15.80
C ASP A 98 -6.70 -13.87 17.25
N ASN A 99 -7.62 -14.67 17.79
CA ASN A 99 -8.24 -14.43 19.08
C ASN A 99 -8.58 -15.76 19.76
N ASP A 100 -8.60 -15.76 21.10
CA ASP A 100 -9.04 -16.91 21.91
C ASP A 100 -8.38 -18.25 21.56
N GLY A 101 -7.09 -18.23 21.19
CA GLY A 101 -6.33 -19.44 20.83
C GLY A 101 -6.69 -20.00 19.46
N VAL A 102 -7.31 -19.21 18.58
CA VAL A 102 -7.67 -19.60 17.22
C VAL A 102 -7.33 -18.49 16.23
N ALA A 103 -6.59 -18.84 15.19
CA ALA A 103 -6.25 -17.95 14.08
C ALA A 103 -6.93 -18.40 12.78
N THR A 104 -7.47 -17.46 12.01
CA THR A 104 -8.06 -17.73 10.70
C THR A 104 -7.15 -17.19 9.60
N PHE A 105 -6.75 -18.05 8.67
CA PHE A 105 -5.96 -17.68 7.50
C PHE A 105 -6.79 -17.81 6.24
N VAL A 106 -6.63 -16.89 5.28
CA VAL A 106 -7.31 -17.00 3.98
C VAL A 106 -6.70 -18.14 3.19
N ALA A 107 -7.51 -19.11 2.79
CA ALA A 107 -7.09 -20.27 2.01
C ALA A 107 -7.28 -20.01 0.51
N ASP A 108 -8.48 -19.57 0.11
CA ASP A 108 -8.77 -19.15 -1.27
C ASP A 108 -9.71 -17.93 -1.25
N LYS A 109 -9.20 -16.79 -1.75
CA LYS A 109 -9.94 -15.52 -1.82
C LYS A 109 -11.16 -15.58 -2.73
N LYS A 110 -11.08 -16.31 -3.85
CA LYS A 110 -12.16 -16.41 -4.84
C LYS A 110 -13.27 -17.33 -4.34
N ALA A 111 -12.91 -18.42 -3.68
CA ALA A 111 -13.86 -19.35 -3.08
C ALA A 111 -14.41 -18.86 -1.73
N GLY A 112 -13.77 -17.86 -1.10
CA GLY A 112 -14.18 -17.33 0.20
C GLY A 112 -13.90 -18.32 1.35
N THR A 113 -12.83 -19.10 1.24
CA THR A 113 -12.47 -20.15 2.20
C THR A 113 -11.25 -19.76 3.04
N GLY A 114 -11.18 -20.32 4.24
CA GLY A 114 -10.09 -20.09 5.18
C GLY A 114 -9.73 -21.33 5.99
N TYR A 115 -8.49 -21.35 6.48
CA TYR A 115 -8.02 -22.30 7.48
C TYR A 115 -8.20 -21.68 8.86
N ARG A 116 -9.08 -22.26 9.68
CA ARG A 116 -9.20 -21.93 11.10
C ARG A 116 -8.30 -22.87 11.88
N ILE A 117 -7.25 -22.30 12.47
CA ILE A 117 -6.14 -23.00 13.10
C ILE A 117 -6.16 -22.71 14.60
N GLY A 118 -6.46 -23.72 15.41
CA GLY A 118 -6.30 -23.62 16.86
C GLY A 118 -4.82 -23.66 17.25
N TYR A 119 -4.44 -22.95 18.31
CA TYR A 119 -3.09 -22.99 18.87
C TYR A 119 -3.12 -22.89 20.40
N ARG A 120 -1.96 -23.21 21.00
CA ARG A 120 -1.71 -23.08 22.45
C ARG A 120 -0.29 -22.58 22.69
N ASP A 121 0.05 -22.36 23.96
CA ASP A 121 1.40 -22.02 24.42
C ASP A 121 1.97 -20.71 23.81
N GLY A 122 1.10 -19.81 23.39
CA GLY A 122 1.46 -18.51 22.81
C GLY A 122 0.32 -17.49 23.01
N ALA A 123 0.67 -16.21 23.05
CA ALA A 123 -0.33 -15.14 23.11
C ALA A 123 -0.96 -14.81 21.74
N ASP A 124 -0.36 -15.30 20.66
CA ASP A 124 -0.83 -15.23 19.27
C ASP A 124 -0.33 -16.47 18.52
N ILE A 125 -0.85 -16.71 17.31
CA ILE A 125 -0.44 -17.88 16.52
C ILE A 125 1.06 -17.88 16.21
N SER A 126 1.70 -16.73 16.02
CA SER A 126 3.12 -16.66 15.63
C SER A 126 4.04 -17.24 16.71
N ARG A 127 3.61 -17.19 17.97
CA ARG A 127 4.33 -17.73 19.13
C ARG A 127 3.75 -19.04 19.68
N GLY A 128 2.61 -19.48 19.14
CA GLY A 128 1.92 -20.68 19.59
C GLY A 128 2.36 -21.96 18.88
N THR A 129 1.83 -23.08 19.36
CA THR A 129 1.89 -24.40 18.70
C THR A 129 0.50 -24.78 18.21
N VAL A 130 0.38 -25.15 16.94
CA VAL A 130 -0.88 -25.56 16.31
C VAL A 130 -1.46 -26.78 17.03
N THR A 131 -2.76 -26.75 17.31
CA THR A 131 -3.53 -27.83 17.95
C THR A 131 -4.59 -28.43 17.05
N THR A 132 -5.25 -27.61 16.21
CA THR A 132 -6.29 -28.05 15.28
C THR A 132 -6.21 -27.29 13.97
N VAL A 133 -6.69 -27.91 12.89
CA VAL A 133 -6.84 -27.28 11.56
C VAL A 133 -8.19 -27.64 10.98
N VAL A 134 -8.99 -26.62 10.66
CA VAL A 134 -10.32 -26.74 10.06
C VAL A 134 -10.36 -25.90 8.79
N LEU A 135 -10.89 -26.45 7.70
CA LEU A 135 -11.23 -25.68 6.51
C LEU A 135 -12.67 -25.17 6.64
N CYS A 136 -12.91 -23.88 6.42
CA CYS A 136 -14.26 -23.31 6.49
C CYS A 136 -14.54 -22.25 5.43
N ARG A 137 -15.84 -21.94 5.24
CA ARG A 137 -16.33 -20.75 4.53
C ARG A 137 -16.17 -19.48 5.39
N CYS A 138 -15.00 -19.34 5.97
CA CYS A 138 -14.58 -18.27 6.87
C CYS A 138 -13.59 -17.31 6.19
N GLY A 139 -13.32 -17.52 4.89
CA GLY A 139 -12.48 -16.63 4.07
C GLY A 139 -13.28 -15.55 3.35
N GLY A 140 -14.54 -15.31 3.73
CA GLY A 140 -15.47 -14.42 3.05
C GLY A 140 -15.75 -13.13 3.82
N SER A 141 -15.44 -12.00 3.16
CA SER A 141 -15.46 -10.61 3.61
C SER A 141 -14.48 -10.29 4.73
N PRO A 142 -13.61 -9.27 4.56
CA PRO A 142 -12.82 -8.79 5.69
C PRO A 142 -13.81 -8.39 6.79
N ALA A 143 -13.60 -8.91 8.00
CA ALA A 143 -13.96 -8.15 9.20
C ALA A 143 -13.48 -6.70 8.96
N PRO A 144 -14.25 -5.66 9.34
CA PRO A 144 -13.86 -4.26 9.10
C PRO A 144 -12.39 -4.13 9.44
N ALA A 145 -11.56 -3.92 8.42
CA ALA A 145 -10.15 -4.23 8.51
C ALA A 145 -9.59 -3.53 9.74
N GLN A 146 -9.25 -4.30 10.77
CA GLN A 146 -8.21 -3.86 11.67
C GLN A 146 -6.96 -3.92 10.80
N GLN A 147 -6.67 -2.74 10.25
CA GLN A 147 -5.54 -2.48 9.38
C GLN A 147 -4.29 -3.05 10.03
N GLN A 148 -3.70 -4.04 9.35
CA GLN A 148 -2.28 -4.31 9.51
C GLN A 148 -1.56 -2.96 9.38
N GLY A 149 -0.84 -2.56 10.43
CA GLY A 149 0.17 -1.49 10.62
C GLY A 149 0.41 -0.34 9.61
N HIS A 150 -0.41 -0.13 8.59
CA HIS A 150 -0.20 0.78 7.46
C HIS A 150 -1.00 2.09 7.60
N GLY A 151 -1.73 2.25 8.72
CA GLY A 151 -2.64 3.38 8.94
C GLY A 151 -3.89 3.29 8.06
N GLU A 152 -4.77 4.29 8.20
CA GLU A 152 -5.98 4.36 7.40
C GLU A 152 -5.67 4.59 5.92
N PRO A 153 -6.22 3.80 4.99
CA PRO A 153 -5.98 3.99 3.57
C PRO A 153 -6.50 5.37 3.16
N VAL A 154 -5.72 6.05 2.32
CA VAL A 154 -6.13 7.32 1.70
C VAL A 154 -6.99 7.06 0.46
N LEU A 155 -7.70 8.08 -0.05
CA LEU A 155 -8.36 7.98 -1.35
C LEU A 155 -7.34 8.17 -2.48
N GLY A 156 -6.97 7.11 -3.20
CA GLY A 156 -6.01 7.16 -4.31
C GLY A 156 -4.68 7.83 -3.95
N ARG A 157 -3.97 8.32 -4.96
CA ARG A 157 -2.81 9.21 -4.82
C ARG A 157 -3.02 10.44 -5.70
N ASP A 158 -2.31 11.53 -5.42
CA ASP A 158 -2.30 12.75 -6.24
C ASP A 158 -2.31 12.39 -7.73
N LYS A 159 -3.44 12.68 -8.37
CA LYS A 159 -3.50 12.79 -9.82
C LYS A 159 -2.71 14.03 -10.18
N PHE A 160 -1.73 13.91 -11.08
CA PHE A 160 -1.08 15.04 -11.75
C PHE A 160 -2.04 15.80 -12.69
N GLU A 161 -3.23 16.14 -12.18
CA GLU A 161 -4.24 16.95 -12.84
C GLU A 161 -4.45 18.17 -11.94
N ARG A 162 -4.23 19.37 -12.46
CA ARG A 162 -4.20 20.63 -11.68
C ARG A 162 -5.53 20.97 -10.98
N TYR A 163 -6.59 20.24 -11.29
CA TYR A 163 -7.94 20.39 -10.74
C TYR A 163 -8.37 19.20 -9.86
N ALA A 164 -7.48 18.21 -9.67
CA ALA A 164 -7.75 17.10 -8.80
C ALA A 164 -7.63 17.53 -7.32
N VAL A 165 -8.62 17.20 -6.50
CA VAL A 165 -8.60 17.46 -5.05
C VAL A 165 -9.10 16.25 -4.29
N GLY A 166 -8.70 16.13 -3.02
CA GLY A 166 -9.15 15.08 -2.11
C GLY A 166 -8.41 13.74 -2.24
N PHE A 167 -7.51 13.59 -3.21
CA PHE A 167 -6.65 12.41 -3.32
C PHE A 167 -5.51 12.45 -2.29
N GLY A 168 -4.98 11.28 -1.90
CA GLY A 168 -3.95 11.18 -0.87
C GLY A 168 -4.43 11.55 0.54
N THR A 169 -5.74 11.76 0.73
CA THR A 169 -6.34 12.17 2.01
C THR A 169 -7.21 11.05 2.59
N VAL A 170 -7.18 10.91 3.91
CA VAL A 170 -8.11 10.05 4.67
C VAL A 170 -9.47 10.74 4.78
N ARG A 171 -10.54 10.06 4.35
CA ARG A 171 -11.94 10.56 4.41
C ARG A 171 -12.10 12.01 3.88
N PRO A 172 -11.72 12.30 2.63
CA PRO A 172 -11.83 13.65 2.10
C PRO A 172 -13.29 14.12 2.10
N ALA A 173 -13.53 15.36 2.54
CA ALA A 173 -14.86 16.00 2.53
C ALA A 173 -15.29 16.49 1.14
N SER A 174 -14.35 16.54 0.19
CA SER A 174 -14.61 16.88 -1.21
C SER A 174 -13.59 16.21 -2.12
N ILE A 175 -14.01 15.86 -3.32
CA ILE A 175 -13.15 15.29 -4.37
C ILE A 175 -13.43 15.97 -5.71
N SER A 176 -12.40 16.07 -6.54
CA SER A 176 -12.54 16.43 -7.95
C SER A 176 -11.57 15.58 -8.75
N ILE A 177 -12.02 14.98 -9.85
CA ILE A 177 -11.13 14.19 -10.73
C ILE A 177 -10.67 14.94 -11.99
N ALA A 178 -11.28 16.09 -12.31
CA ALA A 178 -11.00 16.91 -13.50
C ALA A 178 -11.67 18.29 -13.36
N SER A 179 -11.45 19.19 -14.33
CA SER A 179 -11.90 20.60 -14.28
C SER A 179 -13.41 20.85 -14.40
N THR A 180 -14.25 19.82 -14.46
CA THR A 180 -15.69 19.98 -14.72
C THR A 180 -16.54 19.81 -13.46
N ALA A 181 -17.67 20.51 -13.38
CA ALA A 181 -18.61 20.37 -12.26
C ALA A 181 -19.14 18.93 -12.09
N ALA A 182 -19.27 18.17 -13.18
CA ALA A 182 -19.66 16.76 -13.15
C ALA A 182 -18.54 15.84 -12.60
N SER A 183 -17.32 16.35 -12.54
CA SER A 183 -16.14 15.66 -12.00
C SER A 183 -15.93 15.92 -10.51
N SER A 184 -16.72 16.82 -9.91
CA SER A 184 -16.54 17.29 -8.54
C SER A 184 -17.70 16.88 -7.63
N VAL A 185 -17.36 16.34 -6.46
CA VAL A 185 -18.32 15.98 -5.41
C VAL A 185 -17.87 16.65 -4.11
N GLY A 186 -18.74 17.50 -3.56
CA GLY A 186 -18.51 18.16 -2.27
C GLY A 186 -19.40 17.58 -1.17
N SER A 187 -19.18 18.06 0.06
CA SER A 187 -19.97 17.70 1.26
C SER A 187 -20.11 16.18 1.43
N ILE A 188 -18.98 15.48 1.28
CA ILE A 188 -18.95 14.02 1.34
C ILE A 188 -19.01 13.58 2.80
N THR A 189 -19.96 12.70 3.10
CA THR A 189 -20.03 11.94 4.34
C THR A 189 -19.72 10.48 4.04
N TRP A 190 -18.68 9.95 4.66
CA TRP A 190 -18.29 8.54 4.53
C TRP A 190 -19.04 7.69 5.58
N GLN A 191 -19.82 6.72 5.13
CA GLN A 191 -20.50 5.75 6.00
C GLN A 191 -19.58 4.59 6.40
N SER A 192 -18.59 4.28 5.57
CA SER A 192 -17.56 3.29 5.87
C SER A 192 -16.19 3.76 5.40
N TRP A 193 -15.16 3.35 6.13
CA TRP A 193 -13.75 3.62 5.80
C TRP A 193 -12.86 2.53 6.40
N GLY A 194 -11.64 2.42 5.90
CA GLY A 194 -10.65 1.45 6.34
C GLY A 194 -10.80 -0.01 5.89
N GLY A 195 -11.99 -0.47 5.48
CA GLY A 195 -12.22 -1.83 4.97
C GLY A 195 -11.82 -2.01 3.50
N SER A 196 -12.12 -3.17 2.90
CA SER A 196 -11.86 -3.42 1.46
C SER A 196 -12.63 -2.47 0.53
N GLU A 197 -13.70 -1.86 1.03
CA GLU A 197 -14.45 -0.79 0.40
C GLU A 197 -14.72 0.32 1.40
N ALA A 198 -14.79 1.55 0.91
CA ALA A 198 -15.35 2.70 1.61
C ALA A 198 -16.56 3.21 0.83
N THR A 199 -17.66 3.47 1.53
CA THR A 199 -18.88 4.02 0.95
C THR A 199 -19.12 5.41 1.48
N GLY A 200 -19.45 6.33 0.58
CA GLY A 200 -19.73 7.71 0.91
C GLY A 200 -20.93 8.25 0.13
N THR A 201 -21.50 9.33 0.62
CA THR A 201 -22.50 10.12 -0.11
C THR A 201 -22.08 11.57 -0.10
N GLY A 202 -22.14 12.24 -1.25
CA GLY A 202 -21.87 13.66 -1.37
C GLY A 202 -22.82 14.33 -2.36
N ARG A 203 -22.52 15.57 -2.71
CA ARG A 203 -23.30 16.39 -3.64
C ARG A 203 -22.46 16.74 -4.85
N SER A 204 -22.98 16.52 -6.05
CA SER A 204 -22.33 17.03 -7.26
C SER A 204 -22.25 18.56 -7.22
N GLN A 205 -21.25 19.15 -7.87
CA GLN A 205 -21.28 20.60 -8.08
C GLN A 205 -22.41 20.99 -9.04
N GLN A 206 -22.97 22.18 -8.84
CA GLN A 206 -23.99 22.76 -9.71
C GLN A 206 -23.32 23.33 -10.97
N ASN A 207 -23.88 23.06 -12.15
CA ASN A 207 -23.42 23.66 -13.40
C ASN A 207 -24.56 24.39 -14.11
N GLY A 208 -25.07 25.43 -13.44
CA GLY A 208 -26.20 26.23 -13.88
C GLY A 208 -27.59 25.62 -13.60
N PRO A 209 -28.68 26.31 -14.00
CA PRO A 209 -30.05 25.89 -13.72
C PRO A 209 -30.43 24.55 -14.35
N ALA A 210 -29.83 24.22 -15.50
CA ALA A 210 -30.09 22.97 -16.22
C ALA A 210 -29.38 21.74 -15.61
N ASN A 211 -28.42 21.94 -14.71
CA ASN A 211 -27.69 20.87 -14.02
C ASN A 211 -27.66 21.14 -12.50
N PRO A 212 -28.80 20.94 -11.82
CA PRO A 212 -28.90 21.15 -10.37
C PRO A 212 -28.02 20.16 -9.61
N GLN A 213 -27.65 20.50 -8.38
CA GLN A 213 -26.90 19.58 -7.51
C GLN A 213 -27.70 18.30 -7.27
N SER A 214 -27.03 17.18 -7.47
CA SER A 214 -27.60 15.85 -7.25
C SER A 214 -26.82 15.11 -6.19
N THR A 215 -27.49 14.17 -5.51
CA THR A 215 -26.83 13.24 -4.60
C THR A 215 -25.97 12.30 -5.41
N THR A 216 -24.70 12.19 -5.03
CA THR A 216 -23.74 11.27 -5.64
C THR A 216 -23.31 10.24 -4.61
N TYR A 217 -23.45 8.96 -4.98
CA TYR A 217 -22.97 7.83 -4.21
C TYR A 217 -21.54 7.52 -4.62
N LEU A 218 -20.69 7.34 -3.62
CA LEU A 218 -19.28 7.03 -3.76
C LEU A 218 -19.02 5.63 -3.23
N ARG A 219 -18.28 4.84 -4.01
CA ARG A 219 -17.72 3.57 -3.54
C ARG A 219 -16.26 3.54 -3.93
N ALA A 220 -15.39 3.69 -2.94
CA ALA A 220 -13.96 3.46 -3.10
C ALA A 220 -13.66 2.00 -2.78
N GLY A 221 -12.74 1.40 -3.51
CA GLY A 221 -12.40 0.00 -3.37
C GLY A 221 -11.02 -0.30 -3.94
N ASP A 222 -10.71 -1.58 -4.09
CA ASP A 222 -9.38 -2.04 -4.54
C ASP A 222 -8.27 -1.49 -3.64
N VAL A 223 -8.39 -1.72 -2.32
CA VAL A 223 -7.38 -1.30 -1.35
C VAL A 223 -6.06 -1.99 -1.64
N GLY A 224 -5.01 -1.20 -1.77
CA GLY A 224 -3.67 -1.70 -1.98
C GLY A 224 -2.65 -0.58 -2.03
N TRP A 225 -1.42 -0.96 -2.32
CA TRP A 225 -0.37 0.00 -2.54
C TRP A 225 -0.63 0.81 -3.81
N CYS A 226 -0.58 2.12 -3.65
CA CYS A 226 -0.48 3.09 -4.70
C CYS A 226 0.79 3.89 -4.45
N ASP A 227 1.86 3.46 -5.11
CA ASP A 227 3.03 4.29 -5.37
C ASP A 227 3.75 4.61 -4.05
N GLY A 228 3.83 3.58 -3.19
CA GLY A 228 4.38 3.68 -1.83
C GLY A 228 3.36 4.01 -0.74
N VAL A 229 2.10 4.30 -1.07
CA VAL A 229 1.07 4.70 -0.11
C VAL A 229 -0.06 3.67 -0.05
N TRP A 230 -0.54 3.35 1.15
CA TRP A 230 -1.71 2.49 1.33
C TRP A 230 -2.99 3.26 0.96
N ALA A 231 -3.71 2.84 -0.08
CA ALA A 231 -4.79 3.64 -0.66
C ALA A 231 -5.92 2.80 -1.27
N TYR A 232 -7.12 3.40 -1.39
CA TYR A 232 -8.14 2.93 -2.32
C TYR A 232 -7.75 3.27 -3.76
N ARG A 233 -7.62 2.27 -4.63
CA ARG A 233 -7.12 2.48 -6.01
C ARG A 233 -8.21 2.69 -7.04
N SER A 234 -9.46 2.40 -6.67
CA SER A 234 -10.63 2.62 -7.53
C SER A 234 -11.67 3.47 -6.82
N LEU A 235 -12.39 4.27 -7.61
CA LEU A 235 -13.52 5.06 -7.12
C LEU A 235 -14.67 5.00 -8.12
N ARG A 236 -15.81 4.48 -7.67
CA ARG A 236 -17.07 4.53 -8.41
C ARG A 236 -17.91 5.72 -7.97
N ARG A 237 -18.47 6.42 -8.94
CA ARG A 237 -19.46 7.49 -8.74
C ARG A 237 -20.77 7.11 -9.43
N SER A 238 -21.89 7.21 -8.73
CA SER A 238 -23.21 6.88 -9.28
C SER A 238 -24.32 7.77 -8.72
N GLY A 239 -25.40 7.94 -9.49
CA GLY A 239 -26.62 8.61 -9.02
C GLY A 239 -27.52 7.74 -8.14
N SER A 240 -27.22 6.45 -8.00
CA SER A 240 -27.95 5.50 -7.17
C SER A 240 -26.98 4.51 -6.51
N PRO A 241 -27.28 3.98 -5.30
CA PRO A 241 -26.42 3.01 -4.63
C PRO A 241 -26.40 1.65 -5.35
N THR A 242 -27.43 1.33 -6.13
CA THR A 242 -27.59 0.04 -6.82
C THR A 242 -27.22 0.06 -8.30
N SER A 243 -27.01 1.24 -8.91
CA SER A 243 -26.67 1.32 -10.33
C SER A 243 -25.18 1.06 -10.60
N GLY A 244 -24.89 0.44 -11.74
CA GLY A 244 -23.53 0.28 -12.26
C GLY A 244 -22.98 1.63 -12.70
N GLY A 245 -22.31 2.35 -11.80
CA GLY A 245 -21.61 3.59 -12.11
C GLY A 245 -20.28 3.34 -12.84
N VAL A 246 -19.70 4.42 -13.38
CA VAL A 246 -18.33 4.38 -13.93
C VAL A 246 -17.35 4.29 -12.77
N THR A 247 -16.47 3.29 -12.81
CA THR A 247 -15.36 3.13 -11.87
C THR A 247 -14.12 3.79 -12.46
N ASP A 248 -13.69 4.87 -11.82
CA ASP A 248 -12.46 5.58 -12.15
C ASP A 248 -11.27 4.87 -11.49
N ASP A 249 -10.21 4.64 -12.28
CA ASP A 249 -8.90 4.33 -11.75
C ASP A 249 -8.27 5.60 -11.17
N ILE A 250 -8.11 5.60 -9.85
CA ILE A 250 -7.55 6.71 -9.08
C ILE A 250 -6.15 6.41 -8.55
N CYS A 251 -5.54 5.31 -9.02
CA CYS A 251 -4.16 4.96 -8.81
C CYS A 251 -3.45 4.70 -10.15
N LYS A 252 -2.92 5.78 -10.75
CA LYS A 252 -2.10 5.70 -11.96
C LYS A 252 -0.62 5.40 -11.70
N GLY A 253 -0.25 5.23 -10.43
CA GLY A 253 1.12 4.96 -9.98
C GLY A 253 1.44 3.46 -9.92
N ASP A 254 2.61 3.14 -9.38
CA ASP A 254 3.04 1.78 -9.13
C ASP A 254 2.10 1.09 -8.13
N ARG A 255 1.61 -0.11 -8.47
CA ARG A 255 0.68 -0.86 -7.61
C ARG A 255 1.35 -1.95 -6.80
N ARG A 256 2.65 -2.12 -6.99
CA ARG A 256 3.43 -3.09 -6.25
C ARG A 256 3.49 -2.67 -4.80
N GLU A 257 3.37 -3.66 -3.93
CA GLU A 257 3.81 -3.49 -2.57
C GLU A 257 5.25 -2.99 -2.59
N PRO A 258 5.57 -1.94 -1.81
CA PRO A 258 6.94 -1.51 -1.63
C PRO A 258 7.71 -2.73 -1.14
N SER A 259 8.41 -3.36 -2.08
CA SER A 259 9.32 -4.42 -1.72
C SER A 259 10.34 -3.82 -0.77
N SER A 260 10.83 -4.61 0.17
CA SER A 260 12.06 -4.29 0.90
C SER A 260 13.31 -4.17 -0.02
N SER A 261 13.11 -4.18 -1.35
CA SER A 261 14.12 -4.33 -2.41
C SER A 261 13.66 -3.79 -3.78
N GLY A 262 13.32 -2.51 -3.92
CA GLY A 262 13.52 -1.77 -5.19
C GLY A 262 12.45 -0.76 -5.63
N SER A 263 12.80 0.52 -5.54
CA SER A 263 12.65 1.58 -6.59
C SER A 263 11.36 2.41 -6.72
N GLY A 264 10.46 2.40 -5.74
CA GLY A 264 9.41 3.43 -5.66
C GLY A 264 9.99 4.76 -5.18
N GLY A 265 10.22 5.71 -6.10
CA GLY A 265 10.75 7.03 -5.74
C GLY A 265 9.84 7.79 -4.76
N ILE A 266 10.45 8.41 -3.75
CA ILE A 266 9.75 9.27 -2.79
C ILE A 266 9.83 10.73 -3.26
N THR A 267 8.66 11.37 -3.39
CA THR A 267 8.58 12.81 -3.64
C THR A 267 8.61 13.54 -2.29
N LEU A 268 9.68 14.28 -2.03
CA LEU A 268 9.84 15.11 -0.83
C LEU A 268 9.25 16.51 -1.08
N SER A 269 8.43 16.99 -0.15
CA SER A 269 7.91 18.36 -0.15
C SER A 269 8.85 19.30 0.63
N PRO A 270 8.73 20.64 0.48
CA PRO A 270 9.52 21.59 1.25
C PRO A 270 9.36 21.50 2.78
N SER A 271 8.26 20.92 3.27
CA SER A 271 7.95 20.71 4.69
C SER A 271 8.33 19.31 5.20
N SER A 272 8.88 18.44 4.35
CA SER A 272 9.31 17.11 4.74
C SER A 272 10.48 17.21 5.73
N LEU A 273 10.28 16.74 6.97
CA LEU A 273 11.34 16.63 7.96
C LEU A 273 12.15 15.37 7.66
N LEU A 274 13.44 15.48 7.42
CA LEU A 274 14.30 14.31 7.27
C LEU A 274 15.03 14.05 8.57
N THR A 275 14.72 12.92 9.21
CA THR A 275 15.41 12.49 10.42
C THR A 275 16.39 11.38 10.06
N PHE A 276 17.61 11.46 10.58
CA PHE A 276 18.63 10.43 10.41
C PHE A 276 18.71 9.59 11.68
N GLY A 277 18.31 8.31 11.59
CA GLY A 277 18.24 7.39 12.73
C GLY A 277 19.15 6.18 12.55
N GLY A 278 19.50 5.53 13.66
CA GLY A 278 20.48 4.44 13.76
C GLY A 278 20.39 3.34 12.69
N ALA A 279 21.52 2.65 12.48
CA ALA A 279 21.73 1.64 11.42
C ALA A 279 21.47 2.14 9.97
N GLY A 280 21.73 3.43 9.70
CA GLY A 280 21.89 3.95 8.32
C GLY A 280 20.60 4.23 7.54
N GLY A 281 19.49 4.52 8.23
CA GLY A 281 18.21 4.83 7.61
C GLY A 281 17.91 6.33 7.48
N VAL A 282 17.13 6.69 6.47
CA VAL A 282 16.55 8.02 6.29
C VAL A 282 15.04 7.93 6.47
N TYR A 283 14.49 8.87 7.22
CA TYR A 283 13.09 8.89 7.64
C TYR A 283 12.42 10.20 7.24
N VAL A 284 11.18 10.15 6.75
CA VAL A 284 10.40 11.34 6.36
C VAL A 284 9.29 11.63 7.38
N GLY A 285 9.33 12.78 8.04
CA GLY A 285 8.38 13.15 9.10
C GLY A 285 8.74 12.50 10.44
N ASP A 286 8.54 11.19 10.56
CA ASP A 286 8.78 10.40 11.79
C ASP A 286 9.56 9.09 11.53
N SER A 287 9.97 8.40 12.61
CA SER A 287 10.82 7.19 12.56
C SER A 287 10.14 5.93 11.98
N SER A 288 8.83 5.97 11.72
CA SER A 288 8.11 4.84 11.11
C SER A 288 8.09 4.91 9.58
N ALA A 289 8.28 6.10 9.01
CA ALA A 289 8.30 6.36 7.58
C ALA A 289 9.72 6.20 6.98
N LYS A 290 10.22 4.97 7.00
CA LYS A 290 11.52 4.62 6.41
C LYS A 290 11.44 4.65 4.88
N ILE A 291 12.40 5.31 4.24
CA ILE A 291 12.56 5.25 2.78
C ILE A 291 13.12 3.86 2.39
N PRO A 292 12.38 3.00 1.66
CA PRO A 292 12.90 1.71 1.23
C PRO A 292 14.09 1.88 0.25
N ASP A 293 14.99 0.90 0.20
CA ASP A 293 16.17 0.83 -0.70
C ASP A 293 17.19 1.97 -0.63
N THR A 294 17.06 2.83 0.37
CA THR A 294 18.07 3.83 0.66
C THR A 294 19.15 3.20 1.52
N TYR A 295 20.20 2.70 0.88
CA TYR A 295 21.48 2.55 1.57
C TYR A 295 22.10 3.92 1.68
N LEU A 296 22.19 4.43 2.90
CA LEU A 296 22.86 5.69 3.21
C LEU A 296 24.33 5.39 3.51
N GLU A 297 25.22 5.70 2.56
CA GLU A 297 26.63 5.72 2.88
C GLU A 297 26.96 7.06 3.54
N ARG A 298 27.22 7.03 4.86
CA ARG A 298 27.75 8.17 5.61
C ARG A 298 29.26 8.23 5.40
N ARG A 299 29.72 9.26 4.71
CA ARG A 299 31.16 9.55 4.56
C ARG A 299 31.51 10.80 5.33
N LYS A 300 32.52 10.71 6.18
CA LYS A 300 33.15 11.90 6.74
C LYS A 300 34.22 12.37 5.77
N VAL A 301 34.19 13.64 5.42
CA VAL A 301 35.26 14.25 4.64
C VAL A 301 36.45 14.48 5.57
N GLU A 302 37.55 13.78 5.31
CA GLU A 302 38.78 13.90 6.11
C GLU A 302 39.69 15.00 5.57
N VAL A 303 39.80 15.15 4.25
CA VAL A 303 40.63 16.16 3.56
C VAL A 303 40.00 16.49 2.21
N GLY A 304 39.91 17.76 1.81
CA GLY A 304 39.43 18.14 0.46
C GLY A 304 38.68 19.49 0.39
N MET A 305 37.80 19.61 -0.61
CA MET A 305 37.03 20.82 -0.95
C MET A 305 35.99 21.23 0.11
N PHE A 306 35.62 20.32 1.01
CA PHE A 306 34.69 20.59 2.12
C PHE A 306 35.44 20.70 3.45
N PRO A 307 34.91 21.47 4.43
CA PRO A 307 35.47 21.53 5.77
C PRO A 307 35.69 20.12 6.38
N PRO A 308 36.80 19.87 7.07
CA PRO A 308 37.01 18.62 7.79
C PRO A 308 35.87 18.33 8.76
N GLY A 309 35.33 17.11 8.70
CA GLY A 309 34.18 16.70 9.51
C GLY A 309 32.80 16.94 8.88
N THR A 310 32.74 17.53 7.67
CA THR A 310 31.50 17.52 6.86
C THR A 310 31.04 16.08 6.62
N GLU A 311 29.73 15.87 6.74
CA GLU A 311 29.11 14.56 6.54
C GLU A 311 28.35 14.53 5.22
N LEU A 312 28.73 13.58 4.37
CA LEU A 312 28.06 13.29 3.11
C LEU A 312 27.20 12.05 3.28
N PHE A 313 25.95 12.16 2.88
CA PHE A 313 25.00 11.06 2.91
C PHE A 313 24.56 10.74 1.48
N VAL A 314 25.00 9.61 0.96
CA VAL A 314 24.74 9.19 -0.44
C VAL A 314 23.62 8.16 -0.47
N PHE A 315 22.60 8.41 -1.28
CA PHE A 315 21.46 7.52 -1.45
C PHE A 315 21.76 6.60 -2.64
N LYS A 316 21.86 5.30 -2.37
CA LYS A 316 22.28 4.22 -3.30
C LYS A 316 23.75 4.28 -3.75
N ARG A 317 24.38 3.10 -3.77
CA ARG A 317 25.70 2.88 -4.36
C ARG A 317 25.54 2.80 -5.88
N SER A 318 25.64 3.94 -6.57
CA SER A 318 25.75 3.95 -8.03
C SER A 318 27.05 3.26 -8.46
N ALA A 319 26.99 2.40 -9.47
CA ALA A 319 28.17 1.87 -10.14
C ALA A 319 28.88 2.95 -10.99
N SER A 320 28.27 4.13 -11.13
CA SER A 320 28.85 5.32 -11.76
C SER A 320 29.08 6.43 -10.73
N VAL A 321 30.05 7.30 -10.98
CA VAL A 321 30.41 8.44 -10.09
C VAL A 321 29.32 9.51 -9.96
N TRP A 322 28.21 9.40 -10.70
CA TRP A 322 27.10 10.33 -10.61
C TRP A 322 26.10 9.86 -9.55
N MET A 323 25.91 10.66 -8.50
CA MET A 323 25.01 10.40 -7.39
C MET A 323 23.54 10.48 -7.87
N GLU A 324 22.74 9.43 -7.62
CA GLU A 324 21.30 9.44 -7.96
C GLU A 324 20.49 10.39 -7.05
N ALA A 325 20.89 10.49 -5.78
CA ALA A 325 20.45 11.51 -4.84
C ALA A 325 21.45 11.63 -3.66
N GLY A 326 21.54 12.82 -3.04
CA GLY A 326 22.51 13.08 -1.97
C GLY A 326 22.13 14.21 -1.04
N ILE A 327 22.62 14.15 0.20
CA ILE A 327 22.47 15.21 1.21
C ILE A 327 23.85 15.62 1.72
N ARG A 328 24.09 16.94 1.78
CA ARG A 328 25.24 17.51 2.49
C ARG A 328 24.79 18.16 3.78
N ALA A 329 25.39 17.75 4.89
CA ALA A 329 25.22 18.42 6.18
C ALA A 329 26.55 18.98 6.66
N ASP A 330 26.49 20.15 7.30
CA ASP A 330 27.66 20.71 7.97
C ASP A 330 28.01 19.90 9.24
N PRO A 331 29.16 20.17 9.89
CA PRO A 331 29.55 19.46 11.12
C PRO A 331 28.57 19.61 12.29
N SER A 332 27.67 20.61 12.27
CA SER A 332 26.62 20.79 13.27
C SER A 332 25.38 19.93 13.01
N GLY A 333 25.34 19.24 11.86
CA GLY A 333 24.19 18.46 11.40
C GLY A 333 23.15 19.29 10.65
N THR A 334 23.44 20.56 10.35
CA THR A 334 22.55 21.41 9.55
C THR A 334 22.64 21.01 8.09
N ILE A 335 21.49 20.72 7.46
CA ILE A 335 21.46 20.34 6.05
C ILE A 335 21.66 21.57 5.17
N GLU A 336 22.73 21.55 4.38
CA GLU A 336 23.10 22.63 3.48
C GLU A 336 22.64 22.41 2.04
N GLU A 337 22.52 21.16 1.62
CA GLU A 337 22.28 20.80 0.22
C GLU A 337 21.54 19.48 0.06
N PHE A 338 20.63 19.44 -0.91
CA PHE A 338 19.95 18.24 -1.41
C PHE A 338 20.16 18.13 -2.92
N THR A 339 20.49 16.93 -3.42
CA THR A 339 20.63 16.63 -4.86
C THR A 339 19.72 15.47 -5.22
N TRP A 340 19.03 15.53 -6.37
CA TRP A 340 18.11 14.48 -6.83
C TRP A 340 17.80 14.58 -8.34
N ASN A 341 17.11 13.57 -8.90
CA ASN A 341 16.90 13.44 -10.35
C ASN A 341 15.53 13.90 -10.89
N ALA A 342 14.52 14.11 -10.05
CA ALA A 342 13.20 14.61 -10.47
C ALA A 342 12.47 15.45 -9.39
N THR A 343 11.81 16.53 -9.80
CA THR A 343 11.10 17.45 -8.90
C THR A 343 9.60 17.12 -8.79
N GLU A 344 8.97 17.62 -7.73
CA GLU A 344 7.52 17.54 -7.52
C GLU A 344 6.70 18.20 -8.64
N GLN A 345 7.29 19.13 -9.39
CA GLN A 345 6.66 19.80 -10.54
C GLN A 345 6.80 18.98 -11.84
N GLY A 346 7.22 17.71 -11.75
CA GLY A 346 7.29 16.79 -12.88
C GLY A 346 8.51 16.96 -13.80
N VAL A 347 9.48 17.78 -13.39
CA VAL A 347 10.73 18.01 -14.14
C VAL A 347 11.77 16.99 -13.73
N ARG A 348 12.54 16.42 -14.67
CA ARG A 348 13.56 15.40 -14.39
C ARG A 348 14.88 15.67 -15.12
N VAL A 349 15.94 14.98 -14.73
CA VAL A 349 17.18 14.94 -15.51
C VAL A 349 16.84 14.48 -16.94
N GLY A 350 17.37 15.19 -17.94
CA GLY A 350 17.04 15.07 -19.35
C GLY A 350 15.85 15.92 -19.83
N SER A 351 15.06 16.53 -18.94
CA SER A 351 14.02 17.51 -19.31
C SER A 351 14.65 18.73 -19.98
N MET A 352 13.92 19.33 -20.92
CA MET A 352 14.36 20.56 -21.57
C MET A 352 14.20 21.74 -20.61
N ARG A 353 15.09 22.74 -20.71
CA ARG A 353 15.01 24.00 -19.96
C ARG A 353 13.63 24.65 -20.01
N THR A 354 13.00 24.66 -21.18
CA THR A 354 11.64 25.21 -21.38
C THR A 354 10.59 24.53 -20.50
N GLN A 355 10.72 23.22 -20.26
CA GLN A 355 9.84 22.48 -19.36
C GLN A 355 10.08 22.88 -17.89
N VAL A 356 11.33 23.17 -17.52
CA VAL A 356 11.66 23.67 -16.18
C VAL A 356 11.06 25.06 -15.96
N LEU A 357 11.24 25.96 -16.93
CA LEU A 357 10.70 27.32 -16.84
C LEU A 357 9.17 27.33 -16.74
N GLU A 358 8.48 26.47 -17.50
CA GLU A 358 7.02 26.36 -17.41
C GLU A 358 6.59 25.81 -16.04
N ALA A 359 7.24 24.73 -15.58
CA ALA A 359 6.95 24.11 -14.28
C ALA A 359 7.14 25.09 -13.10
N TYR A 360 8.06 26.05 -13.23
CA TYR A 360 8.39 27.01 -12.18
C TYR A 360 8.05 28.46 -12.54
N ARG A 361 7.14 28.71 -13.49
CA ARG A 361 6.76 30.05 -13.99
C ARG A 361 6.31 31.04 -12.92
N GLY A 362 5.82 30.55 -11.79
CA GLY A 362 5.36 31.36 -10.65
C GLY A 362 6.44 31.64 -9.60
N TYR A 363 7.66 31.13 -9.80
CA TYR A 363 8.76 31.26 -8.85
C TYR A 363 9.63 32.45 -9.24
N ARG A 364 10.21 33.12 -8.24
CA ARG A 364 11.27 34.08 -8.53
C ARG A 364 12.46 33.29 -9.06
N HIS A 365 12.93 33.62 -10.26
CA HIS A 365 14.03 32.87 -10.88
C HIS A 365 15.12 33.81 -11.40
N GLY A 366 16.30 33.25 -11.61
CA GLY A 366 17.44 33.93 -12.19
C GLY A 366 18.43 32.92 -12.76
N ARG A 367 19.55 33.41 -13.29
CA ARG A 367 20.61 32.57 -13.87
C ARG A 367 21.80 32.49 -12.93
N CYS A 368 22.48 31.36 -12.96
CA CYS A 368 23.75 31.16 -12.28
C CYS A 368 24.76 30.50 -13.23
N THR A 369 26.04 30.68 -12.93
CA THR A 369 27.13 30.09 -13.72
C THR A 369 27.54 28.74 -13.15
N VAL A 370 27.82 27.79 -14.03
CA VAL A 370 28.49 26.53 -13.70
C VAL A 370 29.90 26.58 -14.30
N SER A 371 30.87 26.01 -13.62
CA SER A 371 32.28 26.06 -14.03
C SER A 371 32.63 25.20 -15.23
N SER A 372 31.76 24.26 -15.60
CA SER A 372 31.97 23.44 -16.79
C SER A 372 31.79 24.31 -18.04
N ALA A 373 32.73 24.18 -18.98
CA ALA A 373 32.87 25.05 -20.16
C ALA A 373 31.68 25.05 -21.14
N SER A 374 30.62 24.30 -20.86
CA SER A 374 29.47 24.09 -21.76
C SER A 374 28.11 24.13 -21.07
N GLY A 375 28.05 24.49 -19.78
CA GLY A 375 26.80 24.52 -19.02
C GLY A 375 26.41 25.91 -18.52
N PHE A 376 25.15 26.08 -18.19
CA PHE A 376 24.65 27.19 -17.39
C PHE A 376 23.58 26.67 -16.42
N GLY A 377 23.19 27.45 -15.42
CA GLY A 377 22.14 27.08 -14.50
C GLY A 377 21.05 28.12 -14.36
N ASP A 378 19.85 27.67 -14.02
CA ASP A 378 18.76 28.51 -13.55
C ASP A 378 18.54 28.20 -12.06
N PHE A 379 18.17 29.20 -11.27
CA PHE A 379 17.68 29.00 -9.91
C PHE A 379 16.26 29.52 -9.76
N PHE A 380 15.49 28.90 -8.86
CA PHE A 380 14.08 29.18 -8.59
C PHE A 380 13.86 29.25 -7.08
N GLN A 381 13.36 30.37 -6.59
CA GLN A 381 13.04 30.56 -5.18
C GLN A 381 11.57 30.23 -4.91
N GLY A 382 11.35 29.27 -4.02
CA GLY A 382 10.02 28.87 -3.56
C GLY A 382 9.32 30.00 -2.80
N PRO A 383 8.09 30.39 -3.18
CA PRO A 383 7.40 31.52 -2.55
C PRO A 383 7.02 31.25 -1.09
N ALA A 384 6.72 29.98 -0.73
CA ALA A 384 6.34 29.60 0.62
C ALA A 384 7.53 29.26 1.53
N SER A 385 8.60 28.69 0.97
CA SER A 385 9.73 28.18 1.74
C SER A 385 10.93 29.13 1.77
N GLY A 386 11.00 30.08 0.82
CA GLY A 386 12.17 30.94 0.60
C GLY A 386 13.41 30.19 0.11
N ARG A 387 13.32 28.86 -0.08
CA ARG A 387 14.42 27.99 -0.49
C ARG A 387 14.62 28.04 -2.00
N TYR A 388 15.84 27.74 -2.43
CA TYR A 388 16.23 27.79 -3.83
C TYR A 388 16.36 26.38 -4.39
N LEU A 389 15.67 26.11 -5.50
CA LEU A 389 15.99 25.05 -6.44
C LEU A 389 17.00 25.58 -7.45
N VAL A 390 17.99 24.79 -7.81
CA VAL A 390 18.96 25.11 -8.86
C VAL A 390 18.96 23.95 -9.85
N ALA A 391 18.84 24.26 -11.14
CA ALA A 391 18.93 23.30 -12.24
C ALA A 391 20.15 23.64 -13.09
N ALA A 392 21.02 22.67 -13.32
CA ALA A 392 22.12 22.79 -14.29
C ALA A 392 21.72 22.18 -15.62
N TYR A 393 22.17 22.79 -16.71
CA TYR A 393 21.90 22.37 -18.08
C TYR A 393 23.19 22.02 -18.83
N ASP A 394 23.10 21.08 -19.76
CA ASP A 394 24.11 20.86 -20.78
C ASP A 394 23.97 21.85 -21.96
N SER A 395 24.80 21.67 -22.99
CA SER A 395 24.77 22.52 -24.19
C SER A 395 23.49 22.39 -25.02
N ASP A 396 22.73 21.30 -24.85
CA ASP A 396 21.45 21.06 -25.51
C ASP A 396 20.27 21.58 -24.67
N GLU A 397 20.57 22.35 -23.63
CA GLU A 397 19.61 22.85 -22.63
C GLU A 397 18.83 21.75 -21.91
N ARG A 398 19.41 20.55 -21.79
CA ARG A 398 18.82 19.47 -20.99
C ARG A 398 19.30 19.53 -19.57
N VAL A 399 18.39 19.29 -18.63
CA VAL A 399 18.76 19.20 -17.21
C VAL A 399 19.74 18.06 -17.02
N VAL A 400 20.91 18.37 -16.46
CA VAL A 400 21.89 17.35 -16.04
C VAL A 400 21.77 17.01 -14.57
N THR A 401 21.36 17.97 -13.73
CA THR A 401 21.18 17.74 -12.28
C THR A 401 20.34 18.84 -11.62
N PHE A 402 19.72 18.51 -10.49
CA PHE A 402 19.06 19.47 -9.59
C PHE A 402 19.74 19.54 -8.24
N LYS A 403 19.69 20.71 -7.61
CA LYS A 403 20.06 20.91 -6.20
C LYS A 403 19.05 21.81 -5.49
N ALA A 404 18.85 21.62 -4.18
CA ALA A 404 18.23 22.63 -3.32
C ALA A 404 19.22 23.21 -2.33
N ARG A 405 19.11 24.52 -2.08
CA ARG A 405 19.91 25.26 -1.11
C ARG A 405 19.05 26.22 -0.26
N PRO A 406 19.41 26.43 1.01
CA PRO A 406 18.69 27.35 1.88
C PRO A 406 18.90 28.82 1.50
N LYS A 407 20.04 29.14 0.88
CA LYS A 407 20.38 30.48 0.41
C LYS A 407 21.08 30.39 -0.95
N PHE A 408 20.72 31.32 -1.82
CA PHE A 408 21.34 31.50 -3.13
C PHE A 408 21.32 32.99 -3.46
N THR A 409 22.38 33.48 -4.11
CA THR A 409 22.50 34.88 -4.50
C THR A 409 22.52 34.95 -6.02
N ASP A 410 21.80 35.92 -6.59
CA ASP A 410 21.75 36.11 -8.05
C ASP A 410 23.15 36.41 -8.61
N GLY A 411 23.51 35.78 -9.72
CA GLY A 411 24.86 35.84 -10.29
C GLY A 411 25.94 35.04 -9.54
N ALA A 412 25.60 34.34 -8.45
CA ALA A 412 26.55 33.46 -7.78
C ALA A 412 26.82 32.20 -8.60
N HIS A 413 27.98 31.58 -8.34
CA HIS A 413 28.30 30.27 -8.88
C HIS A 413 27.31 29.22 -8.36
N CYS A 414 26.76 28.37 -9.25
CA CYS A 414 25.73 27.41 -8.88
C CYS A 414 26.23 26.30 -7.92
N GLY A 415 27.55 26.08 -7.84
CA GLY A 415 28.16 25.12 -6.90
C GLY A 415 27.83 23.65 -7.23
N PHE A 416 27.83 23.29 -8.51
CA PHE A 416 27.67 21.91 -8.96
C PHE A 416 28.98 21.11 -8.99
N GLU A 417 30.12 21.74 -8.72
CA GLU A 417 31.47 21.12 -8.70
C GLU A 417 31.79 20.37 -7.42
#